data_AF-A0A961JHG5-F1
#
_entry.id   AF-A0A961JHG5-F1
#
_cell.length_a   1.000
_cell.length_b   1.000
_cell.length_c   1.000
_cell.angle_alpha   90.00
_cell.angle_beta   90.00
_cell.angle_gamma   90.00
#
_symmetry.space_group_name_H-M   'P 1'
#
loop_
_entity.id
_entity.type
_entity.pdbx_description
1 polymer ?
#
loop_
_entity_poly.entity_id
_entity_poly.type
_entity_poly.pdbx_seq_one_letter_code
_entity_poly.pdbx_strand_id
1 'polypeptide(L)'
;MTGIVDWAAQRARMVIAFIVLSLVIGGFAYWSLPKEGEPDIEIPALFVSVQFPGISAEDSESLLVKPMETELADLDGLKKMSSTAAENYAGVALEFEFGWDK
;
A
#
# COMPACT_ATOMS: atom_id res chain seq x y z
N MET A 1 2.01 49.87 -21.46
CA MET A 1 1.78 48.55 -20.81
C MET A 1 3.11 47.80 -20.62
N THR A 2 4.08 48.43 -19.96
CA THR A 2 5.42 47.84 -19.71
C THR A 2 5.81 47.88 -18.22
N GLY A 3 4.92 48.36 -17.34
CA GLY A 3 5.26 48.68 -15.95
C GLY A 3 5.85 47.53 -15.13
N ILE A 4 5.43 46.27 -15.38
CA ILE A 4 6.03 45.09 -14.74
C ILE A 4 7.46 44.83 -15.23
N VAL A 5 7.70 45.01 -16.53
CA VAL A 5 9.02 44.82 -17.14
C VAL A 5 9.98 45.91 -16.68
N ASP A 6 9.52 47.16 -16.66
CA ASP A 6 10.29 48.31 -16.18
C ASP A 6 10.61 48.17 -14.68
N TRP A 7 9.65 47.69 -13.89
CA TRP A 7 9.84 47.40 -12.47
C TRP A 7 10.85 46.28 -12.23
N ALA A 8 10.75 45.17 -12.97
CA ALA A 8 11.67 44.05 -12.87
C ALA A 8 13.10 44.43 -13.31
N ALA A 9 13.23 45.23 -14.38
CA ALA A 9 14.52 45.73 -14.86
C ALA A 9 15.22 46.63 -13.84
N GLN A 10 14.48 47.51 -13.16
CA GLN A 10 15.03 48.36 -12.09
C GLN A 10 15.49 47.55 -10.86
N ARG A 11 14.88 46.39 -10.58
CA ARG A 11 15.28 45.48 -9.49
C ARG A 11 15.97 44.21 -9.98
N ALA A 12 16.65 44.26 -11.13
CA ALA A 12 17.23 43.07 -11.77
C ALA A 12 18.12 42.25 -10.82
N ARG A 13 18.91 42.90 -9.94
CA ARG A 13 19.76 42.20 -8.95
C ARG A 13 18.95 41.37 -7.95
N MET A 14 17.82 41.90 -7.49
CA MET A 14 16.91 41.19 -6.56
C MET A 14 16.22 40.03 -7.27
N VAL A 15 15.76 40.24 -8.51
CA VAL A 15 15.11 39.21 -9.32
C VAL A 15 16.08 38.06 -9.61
N ILE A 16 17.31 38.37 -10.00
CA ILE A 16 18.37 37.37 -10.24
C ILE A 16 18.69 36.61 -8.95
N ALA A 17 18.80 37.31 -7.80
CA ALA A 17 19.03 36.65 -6.52
C ALA A 17 17.89 35.67 -6.16
N PHE A 18 16.64 36.04 -6.43
CA PHE A 18 15.50 35.15 -6.25
C PHE A 18 15.53 33.93 -7.18
N ILE A 19 15.92 34.12 -8.45
CA ILE A 19 16.06 33.01 -9.39
C ILE A 19 17.14 32.04 -8.90
N VAL A 20 18.31 32.54 -8.51
CA VAL A 20 19.41 31.70 -7.98
C VAL A 20 18.97 30.97 -6.72
N LEU A 21 18.30 31.65 -5.79
CA LEU A 21 17.79 31.05 -4.57
C LEU A 21 16.78 29.93 -4.88
N SER A 22 15.84 30.17 -5.78
CA SER A 22 14.85 29.17 -6.21
C SER A 22 15.51 27.95 -6.87
N LEU A 23 16.57 28.14 -7.66
CA LEU A 23 17.32 27.03 -8.26
C LEU A 23 18.06 26.21 -7.20
N VAL A 24 18.64 26.86 -6.19
CA VAL A 24 19.34 26.17 -5.09
C VAL A 24 18.34 25.36 -4.25
N ILE A 25 17.22 25.97 -3.86
CA ILE A 25 16.17 25.30 -3.07
C ILE A 25 15.54 24.16 -3.87
N GLY A 26 15.20 24.39 -5.14
CA GLY A 26 14.61 23.38 -6.02
C GLY A 26 15.59 22.23 -6.29
N GLY A 27 16.87 22.54 -6.51
CA GLY A 27 17.92 21.54 -6.68
C GLY A 27 18.14 20.71 -5.42
N PHE A 28 18.14 21.34 -4.25
CA PHE A 28 18.21 20.65 -2.97
C PHE A 28 17.00 19.73 -2.77
N ALA A 29 15.78 20.22 -3.00
CA ALA A 29 14.55 19.44 -2.89
C ALA A 29 14.57 18.21 -3.82
N TYR A 30 15.02 18.39 -5.07
CA TYR A 30 15.13 17.29 -6.04
C TYR A 30 16.13 16.22 -5.59
N TRP A 31 17.23 16.60 -4.96
CA TRP A 31 18.22 15.64 -4.46
C TRP A 31 17.79 15.01 -3.13
N SER A 32 17.14 15.77 -2.24
CA SER A 32 16.70 15.28 -0.94
C SER A 32 15.46 14.38 -1.02
N LEU A 33 14.67 14.48 -2.10
CA LEU A 33 13.46 13.67 -2.25
C LEU A 33 13.85 12.19 -2.42
N PRO A 34 13.52 11.32 -1.46
CA PRO A 34 13.76 9.90 -1.61
C PRO A 34 12.94 9.39 -2.80
N LYS A 35 13.60 8.66 -3.68
CA LYS A 35 12.95 8.04 -4.84
C LYS A 35 12.50 6.65 -4.41
N GLU A 36 11.21 6.48 -4.19
CA GLU A 36 10.61 5.16 -4.04
C GLU A 36 10.38 4.59 -5.44
N GLY A 37 11.14 3.55 -5.79
CA GLY A 37 11.03 2.90 -7.11
C GLY A 37 9.80 2.02 -7.25
N GLU A 38 9.26 1.56 -6.12
CA GLU A 38 8.07 0.73 -6.01
C GLU A 38 7.21 1.39 -4.92
N PRO A 39 6.07 2.03 -5.27
CA PRO A 39 5.17 2.51 -4.25
C PRO A 39 4.69 1.30 -3.45
N ASP A 40 4.77 1.38 -2.12
CA ASP A 40 4.24 0.32 -1.26
C ASP A 40 2.72 0.33 -1.36
N ILE A 41 2.18 -0.70 -1.98
CA ILE A 41 0.75 -0.90 -2.18
C ILE A 41 0.31 -1.78 -1.00
N GLU A 42 -0.10 -1.14 0.10
CA GLU A 42 -0.60 -1.83 1.30
C GLU A 42 -1.91 -2.56 0.99
N ILE A 43 -1.81 -3.85 0.63
CA ILE A 43 -2.98 -4.72 0.46
C ILE A 43 -3.32 -5.31 1.83
N PRO A 44 -4.49 -4.98 2.42
CA PRO A 44 -4.90 -5.57 3.68
C PRO A 44 -5.09 -7.08 3.51
N ALA A 45 -4.25 -7.86 4.19
CA ALA A 45 -4.28 -9.32 4.16
C ALA A 45 -4.31 -9.88 5.59
N LEU A 46 -5.18 -10.86 5.82
CA LEU A 46 -5.33 -11.57 7.09
C LEU A 46 -5.12 -13.07 6.88
N PHE A 47 -4.34 -13.69 7.76
CA PHE A 47 -4.06 -15.12 7.71
C PHE A 47 -4.54 -15.79 8.99
N VAL A 48 -5.48 -16.73 8.85
CA VAL A 48 -5.94 -17.59 9.93
C VAL A 48 -5.24 -18.92 9.81
N SER A 49 -4.50 -19.33 10.85
CA SER A 49 -3.86 -20.64 10.92
C SER A 49 -4.41 -21.45 12.08
N VAL A 50 -4.75 -22.70 11.79
CA VAL A 50 -5.31 -23.66 12.74
C VAL A 50 -4.44 -24.90 12.71
N GLN A 51 -3.77 -25.17 13.83
CA GLN A 51 -3.01 -26.41 14.00
C GLN A 51 -3.90 -27.44 14.70
N PHE A 52 -4.08 -28.60 14.06
CA PHE A 52 -4.87 -29.69 14.63
C PHE A 52 -4.10 -31.01 14.48
N PRO A 53 -3.28 -31.40 15.47
CA PRO A 53 -2.51 -32.63 15.39
C PRO A 53 -3.40 -33.89 15.28
N GLY A 54 -3.05 -34.79 14.37
CA GLY A 54 -3.75 -36.05 14.13
C GLY A 54 -4.89 -35.98 13.10
N ILE A 55 -5.13 -34.83 12.46
CA ILE A 55 -6.09 -34.72 11.35
C ILE A 55 -5.42 -35.08 10.02
N SER A 56 -6.13 -35.84 9.19
CA SER A 56 -5.72 -36.08 7.81
C SER A 56 -5.89 -34.81 6.96
N ALA A 57 -5.20 -34.72 5.82
CA ALA A 57 -5.36 -33.57 4.93
C ALA A 57 -6.81 -33.44 4.40
N GLU A 58 -7.47 -34.57 4.16
CA GLU A 58 -8.84 -34.62 3.61
C GLU A 58 -9.90 -34.24 4.67
N ASP A 59 -9.69 -34.66 5.91
CA ASP A 59 -10.51 -34.23 7.05
C ASP A 59 -10.26 -32.75 7.37
N SER A 60 -9.01 -32.27 7.24
CA SER A 60 -8.67 -30.86 7.42
C SER A 60 -9.39 -29.98 6.40
N GLU A 61 -9.46 -30.40 5.14
CA GLU A 61 -10.21 -29.68 4.11
C GLU A 61 -11.71 -29.65 4.44
N SER A 62 -12.30 -30.82 4.71
CA SER A 62 -13.75 -30.94 4.84
C SER A 62 -14.31 -30.41 6.16
N LEU A 63 -13.58 -30.55 7.27
CA LEU A 63 -14.04 -30.21 8.61
C LEU A 63 -13.53 -28.86 9.13
N LEU A 64 -12.41 -28.36 8.62
CA LEU A 64 -11.84 -27.08 9.06
C LEU A 64 -11.94 -26.03 7.95
N VAL A 65 -11.38 -26.29 6.78
CA VAL A 65 -11.32 -25.30 5.70
C VAL A 65 -12.70 -24.96 5.17
N LYS A 66 -13.52 -25.94 4.77
CA LYS A 66 -14.85 -25.66 4.16
C LYS A 66 -15.80 -24.85 5.07
N PRO A 67 -15.93 -25.16 6.37
CA PRO A 67 -16.72 -24.33 7.27
C PRO A 67 -16.16 -22.91 7.39
N MET A 68 -14.82 -22.77 7.51
CA MET A 68 -14.19 -21.46 7.55
C MET A 68 -14.44 -20.66 6.28
N GLU A 69 -14.32 -21.27 5.10
CA GLU A 69 -14.63 -20.61 3.83
C GLU A 69 -16.09 -20.14 3.77
N THR A 70 -17.02 -20.97 4.25
CA THR A 70 -18.44 -20.64 4.23
C THR A 70 -18.74 -19.42 5.10
N GLU A 71 -18.20 -19.39 6.33
CA GLU A 71 -18.44 -18.28 7.26
C GLU A 71 -17.67 -17.00 6.88
N LEU A 72 -16.47 -17.14 6.30
CA LEU A 72 -15.62 -16.00 5.94
C LEU A 72 -15.95 -15.41 4.57
N ALA A 73 -16.68 -16.14 3.70
CA ALA A 73 -17.08 -15.65 2.38
C ALA A 73 -18.01 -14.44 2.43
N ASP A 74 -18.79 -14.31 3.51
CA ASP A 74 -19.77 -13.21 3.69
C ASP A 74 -19.15 -11.94 4.27
N LEU A 75 -17.82 -11.88 4.43
CA LEU A 75 -17.13 -10.70 4.94
C LEU A 75 -17.13 -9.54 3.93
N ASP A 76 -17.65 -8.39 4.37
CA ASP A 76 -17.64 -7.16 3.59
C ASP A 76 -16.21 -6.73 3.21
N GLY A 77 -15.98 -6.50 1.92
CA GLY A 77 -14.69 -6.04 1.40
C GLY A 77 -13.69 -7.16 1.15
N LEU A 78 -14.08 -8.42 1.26
CA LEU A 78 -13.26 -9.55 0.85
C LEU A 78 -13.08 -9.55 -0.68
N LYS A 79 -11.83 -9.48 -1.12
CA LYS A 79 -11.44 -9.52 -2.54
C LYS A 79 -11.10 -10.92 -2.99
N LYS A 80 -10.29 -11.62 -2.19
CA LYS A 80 -9.81 -12.96 -2.51
C LYS A 80 -9.64 -13.77 -1.25
N MET A 81 -10.06 -15.03 -1.32
CA MET A 81 -9.85 -16.02 -0.27
C MET A 81 -9.07 -17.19 -0.85
N SER A 82 -8.05 -17.66 -0.14
CA SER A 82 -7.25 -18.82 -0.51
C SER A 82 -7.00 -19.68 0.72
N SER A 83 -7.24 -20.97 0.56
CA SER A 83 -7.18 -21.92 1.68
C SER A 83 -6.13 -22.98 1.42
N THR A 84 -5.54 -23.51 2.48
CA THR A 84 -4.55 -24.58 2.42
C THR A 84 -4.88 -25.59 3.51
N ALA A 85 -5.23 -26.81 3.10
CA ALA A 85 -5.37 -27.95 3.98
C ALA A 85 -4.12 -28.84 3.88
N ALA A 86 -3.57 -29.24 5.02
CA ALA A 86 -2.48 -30.18 5.11
C ALA A 86 -2.67 -31.10 6.32
N GLU A 87 -1.88 -32.17 6.39
CA GLU A 87 -1.86 -33.00 7.58
C GLU A 87 -1.47 -32.16 8.80
N ASN A 88 -2.20 -32.33 9.90
CA ASN A 88 -2.03 -31.55 11.13
C ASN A 88 -2.35 -30.04 11.03
N TYR A 89 -2.85 -29.54 9.90
CA TYR A 89 -2.91 -28.11 9.63
C TYR A 89 -4.05 -27.67 8.69
N ALA A 90 -4.67 -26.53 9.00
CA ALA A 90 -5.54 -25.78 8.11
C ALA A 90 -5.15 -24.28 8.14
N GLY A 91 -5.11 -23.64 6.98
CA GLY A 91 -4.86 -22.21 6.86
C GLY A 91 -5.79 -21.55 5.86
N VAL A 92 -6.21 -20.32 6.15
CA VAL A 92 -7.03 -19.48 5.28
C VAL A 92 -6.41 -18.08 5.19
N ALA A 93 -6.12 -17.65 3.97
CA ALA A 93 -5.65 -16.33 3.62
C ALA A 93 -6.82 -15.51 3.04
N LEU A 94 -7.05 -14.34 3.60
CA LEU A 94 -8.07 -13.38 3.18
C LEU A 94 -7.35 -12.11 2.71
N GLU A 95 -7.62 -11.69 1.48
CA GLU A 95 -7.19 -10.40 0.94
C GLU A 95 -8.43 -9.50 0.84
N PHE A 96 -8.35 -8.29 1.37
CA PHE A 96 -9.42 -7.30 1.35
C PHE A 96 -9.18 -6.22 0.29
N GLU A 97 -10.23 -5.48 -0.04
CA GLU A 97 -10.16 -4.36 -0.97
C GLU A 97 -9.34 -3.18 -0.41
N PHE A 98 -8.82 -2.36 -1.33
CA PHE A 98 -8.00 -1.20 -1.01
C PHE A 98 -8.77 -0.16 -0.18
N GLY A 99 -8.18 0.29 0.93
CA GLY A 99 -8.81 1.27 1.83
C GLY A 99 -9.88 0.67 2.76
N TRP A 100 -9.88 -0.65 2.93
CA TRP A 100 -10.66 -1.31 3.97
C TRP A 100 -10.03 -1.03 5.36
N ASP A 101 -10.51 0.01 6.03
CA ASP A 101 -10.22 0.35 7.42
C ASP A 101 -11.30 -0.27 8.33
N LYS A 102 -11.05 -1.44 8.91
CA LYS A 102 -11.82 -1.99 10.03
C LYS A 102 -10.96 -2.73 11.03
#